data_AF-A0A811PZX0-F1
#
_entry.id   AF-A0A811PZX0-F1
#
_cell.length_a   1.000
_cell.length_b   1.000
_cell.length_c   1.000
_cell.angle_alpha   90.00
_cell.angle_beta   90.00
_cell.angle_gamma   90.00
#
_symmetry.space_group_name_H-M   'P 1'
#
loop_
_entity.id
_entity.type
_entity.pdbx_description
1 polymer ?
#
loop_
_entity_poly.entity_id
_entity_poly.type
_entity_poly.pdbx_seq_one_letter_code
_entity_poly.pdbx_strand_id
1 'polypeptide(L)'
;MEAARARTPRGAHKVAIGVAELGAGRNADGCYKEWRWRGWRALGRAEVVFVGCLGILTLLVLLLGVGGGGGSLSAFTPPKTTEFVQKPVSAASRVHADDAEAAGLNAEHAPPIRHDQDHFIGGLLSPAFDEQSCRSRYASPHYRRPSPFRPSTYLVERLRRYEARHRRCGPSGPLFKEAVEHLRSGRNAARSECQYVVWTPFNGLGNRMLSLGSTFLYALLTDRVLLVHAPQEFDGLFCEPFPGSSWTIPADFPITDFAGTFTMWSPTSYKNMRHAGAVSGDHRNVSAERLPAYVFLDLIQSFTDAAFCEADQLVLAKFNWMVIKSDVYFAAMFFLMPAYERELQRLFPEKEAVFHHLARYLFHPSNDVWGIVRRYYEAYLARADERVGLQVRVFPEMPVQFDNMYGQIVRCSEQEGLLPKVVRKDGEANHSSPAVAPESSRTKVTSVLVTSLFSDYYERIQGVYYANPTETGEYVEVHQPSHEREQRTEARGHNQRALAEIYLLSFCDRIVTSAVSTFGYIAHGLAGVHPWVLLRPPSPKTC
;
A
#
# COMPACT_ATOMS: atom_id res chain seq x y z
N MET A 1 0.78 -69.64 -27.60
CA MET A 1 -0.02 -68.45 -27.26
C MET A 1 0.24 -68.09 -25.81
N GLU A 2 0.26 -66.80 -25.51
CA GLU A 2 1.15 -66.10 -24.58
C GLU A 2 1.07 -66.48 -23.09
N ALA A 3 2.21 -66.24 -22.43
CA ALA A 3 2.42 -66.41 -21.00
C ALA A 3 2.67 -65.06 -20.29
N ALA A 4 2.07 -64.99 -19.10
CA ALA A 4 2.55 -64.35 -17.86
C ALA A 4 2.56 -62.80 -17.68
N ARG A 5 1.75 -62.41 -16.67
CA ARG A 5 1.97 -61.42 -15.58
C ARG A 5 2.44 -59.98 -15.94
N ALA A 6 1.60 -58.99 -15.59
CA ALA A 6 1.86 -58.04 -14.49
C ALA A 6 0.72 -56.99 -14.36
N ARG A 7 0.49 -56.54 -13.12
CA ARG A 7 -0.54 -55.57 -12.70
C ARG A 7 -0.19 -54.13 -13.10
N THR A 8 -1.19 -53.34 -13.52
CA THR A 8 -1.26 -51.88 -13.32
C THR A 8 -2.72 -51.43 -13.17
N PRO A 9 -3.10 -50.63 -12.15
CA PRO A 9 -4.41 -49.99 -12.08
C PRO A 9 -4.37 -48.61 -12.75
N ARG A 10 -5.27 -48.37 -13.71
CA ARG A 10 -5.55 -47.03 -14.25
C ARG A 10 -6.39 -46.25 -13.23
N GLY A 11 -5.72 -45.45 -12.40
CA GLY A 11 -6.35 -44.40 -11.61
C GLY A 11 -6.59 -43.16 -12.48
N ALA A 12 -7.84 -42.93 -12.89
CA ALA A 12 -8.27 -41.64 -13.40
C ALA A 12 -8.52 -40.71 -12.20
N HIS A 13 -7.50 -39.97 -11.77
CA HIS A 13 -7.70 -38.90 -10.79
C HIS A 13 -8.27 -37.67 -11.51
N LYS A 14 -9.60 -37.59 -11.56
CA LYS A 14 -10.29 -36.29 -11.47
C LYS A 14 -10.06 -35.78 -10.05
N VAL A 15 -9.10 -34.89 -9.87
CA VAL A 15 -9.03 -34.08 -8.64
C VAL A 15 -10.06 -32.98 -8.79
N ALA A 16 -11.27 -33.27 -8.31
CA ALA A 16 -12.16 -32.22 -7.85
C ALA A 16 -11.37 -31.40 -6.83
N ILE A 17 -11.11 -30.14 -7.14
CA ILE A 17 -10.63 -29.18 -6.15
C ILE A 17 -11.79 -29.04 -5.17
N GLY A 18 -11.72 -29.81 -4.09
CA GLY A 18 -12.63 -29.69 -2.99
C GLY A 18 -12.53 -28.26 -2.48
N VAL A 19 -13.58 -27.49 -2.75
CA VAL A 19 -14.02 -26.45 -1.83
C VAL A 19 -14.23 -27.19 -0.52
N ALA A 20 -13.23 -27.18 0.35
CA ALA A 20 -13.45 -27.53 1.72
C ALA A 20 -14.43 -26.48 2.24
N GLU A 21 -15.71 -26.86 2.34
CA GLU A 21 -16.63 -26.26 3.28
C GLU A 21 -16.01 -26.41 4.67
N LEU A 22 -15.14 -25.46 5.02
CA LEU A 22 -14.77 -25.21 6.39
C LEU A 22 -16.00 -24.60 7.03
N GLY A 23 -16.86 -25.47 7.56
CA GLY A 23 -18.00 -25.11 8.38
C GLY A 23 -17.52 -24.35 9.62
N ALA A 24 -17.31 -23.04 9.48
CA ALA A 24 -17.30 -22.13 10.60
C ALA A 24 -18.74 -22.02 11.07
N GLY A 25 -19.09 -22.82 12.08
CA GLY A 25 -20.39 -22.73 12.73
C GLY A 25 -20.58 -21.31 13.27
N ARG A 26 -21.52 -20.56 12.69
CA ARG A 26 -21.98 -19.26 13.18
C ARG A 26 -22.65 -19.47 14.54
N ASN A 27 -22.28 -18.63 15.51
CA ASN A 27 -23.09 -18.52 16.72
C ASN A 27 -24.31 -17.61 16.43
N ALA A 28 -25.32 -17.65 17.31
CA ALA A 28 -26.57 -16.88 17.16
C ALA A 28 -26.34 -15.35 17.02
N ASP A 29 -25.18 -14.86 17.45
CA ASP A 29 -24.80 -13.43 17.43
C ASP A 29 -24.11 -12.98 16.13
N GLY A 30 -24.08 -13.84 15.10
CA GLY A 30 -23.46 -13.52 13.80
C GLY A 30 -21.93 -13.53 13.82
N CYS A 31 -21.30 -13.86 14.94
CA CYS A 31 -19.86 -14.04 15.04
C CYS A 31 -19.37 -15.33 14.37
N TYR A 32 -18.25 -15.24 13.66
CA TYR A 32 -17.42 -16.41 13.35
C TYR A 32 -16.71 -16.84 14.63
N LYS A 33 -16.72 -18.15 14.94
CA LYS A 33 -15.94 -18.68 16.08
C LYS A 33 -14.48 -18.26 15.94
N GLU A 34 -13.93 -17.76 17.04
CA GLU A 34 -12.53 -17.40 17.31
C GLU A 34 -11.57 -17.80 16.16
N TRP A 35 -11.14 -16.83 15.36
CA TRP A 35 -10.07 -17.05 14.38
C TRP A 35 -8.74 -17.14 15.14
N ARG A 36 -8.47 -18.30 15.76
CA ARG A 36 -7.08 -18.67 16.06
C ARG A 36 -6.37 -18.85 14.74
N TRP A 37 -5.70 -17.80 14.27
CA TRP A 37 -4.62 -17.93 13.31
C TRP A 37 -3.63 -18.94 13.89
N ARG A 38 -3.72 -20.19 13.42
CA ARG A 38 -2.59 -21.12 13.53
C ARG A 38 -1.58 -20.60 12.53
N GLY A 39 -0.70 -19.70 13.01
CA GLY A 39 0.60 -19.49 12.39
C GLY A 39 1.20 -20.85 12.05
N TRP A 40 2.04 -20.87 11.01
CA TRP A 40 2.59 -22.06 10.40
C TRP A 40 2.92 -23.10 11.45
N ARG A 41 2.40 -24.32 11.30
CA ARG A 41 2.79 -25.44 12.18
C ARG A 41 4.30 -25.58 12.04
N ALA A 42 5.05 -25.12 13.04
CA ALA A 42 6.43 -25.50 13.23
C ALA A 42 6.44 -27.03 13.32
N LEU A 43 7.05 -27.68 12.34
CA LEU A 43 7.41 -29.07 12.46
C LEU A 43 8.53 -29.13 13.49
N GLY A 44 8.27 -29.76 14.64
CA GLY A 44 9.30 -30.11 15.62
C GLY A 44 9.21 -29.35 16.93
N ARG A 45 8.81 -30.07 17.99
CA ARG A 45 8.96 -29.69 19.39
C ARG A 45 10.42 -29.32 19.69
N ALA A 46 10.64 -28.12 20.20
CA ALA A 46 11.65 -27.87 21.22
C ALA A 46 10.98 -26.97 22.27
N GLU A 47 10.86 -27.46 23.49
CA GLU A 47 10.36 -26.67 24.61
C GLU A 47 11.33 -25.52 24.88
N VAL A 48 10.87 -24.29 24.72
CA VAL A 48 11.56 -23.10 25.24
C VAL A 48 10.55 -22.36 26.11
N VAL A 49 10.84 -22.38 27.40
CA VAL A 49 10.09 -21.69 28.45
C VAL A 49 10.17 -20.18 28.21
N PHE A 50 9.03 -19.53 28.01
CA PHE A 50 8.92 -18.07 27.96
C PHE A 50 8.96 -17.54 29.40
N VAL A 51 10.13 -17.04 29.83
CA VAL A 51 10.24 -16.15 31.00
C VAL A 51 10.23 -14.72 30.48
N GLY A 52 9.29 -13.92 30.99
CA GLY A 52 9.08 -12.53 30.58
C GLY A 52 10.28 -11.64 30.92
N CYS A 53 10.65 -10.78 29.97
CA CYS A 53 11.57 -9.67 30.20
C CYS A 53 10.80 -8.35 30.10
N LEU A 54 10.08 -8.03 31.17
CA LEU A 54 9.78 -6.65 31.56
C LEU A 54 10.98 -6.18 32.38
N GLY A 55 11.70 -5.16 31.88
CA GLY A 55 12.64 -4.39 32.67
C GLY A 55 14.13 -4.71 32.47
N ILE A 56 14.71 -4.31 31.32
CA ILE A 56 16.13 -3.95 31.25
C ILE A 56 16.28 -2.75 30.31
N LEU A 57 15.91 -1.56 30.79
CA LEU A 57 16.35 -0.29 30.18
C LEU A 57 16.78 0.76 31.21
N THR A 58 17.03 0.34 32.45
CA THR A 58 17.49 1.22 33.54
C THR A 58 18.87 0.83 34.11
N LEU A 59 19.62 -0.06 33.46
CA LEU A 59 20.92 -0.52 33.96
C LEU A 59 22.07 -0.44 32.94
N LEU A 60 22.13 0.64 32.17
CA LEU A 60 23.31 0.97 31.33
C LEU A 60 23.85 2.39 31.56
N VAL A 61 23.42 3.05 32.64
CA VAL A 61 23.91 4.38 33.07
C VAL A 61 24.90 4.29 34.26
N LEU A 62 25.23 3.09 34.74
CA LEU A 62 26.01 2.91 35.98
C LEU A 62 27.35 2.17 35.84
N LEU A 63 27.87 1.94 34.62
CA LEU A 63 29.14 1.22 34.45
C LEU A 63 30.26 1.95 33.67
N LEU A 64 30.11 3.24 33.38
CA LEU A 64 31.26 4.07 32.97
C LEU A 64 31.18 5.44 33.64
N GLY A 65 31.56 5.47 34.90
CA GLY A 65 31.75 6.70 35.67
C GLY A 65 33.10 7.35 35.41
N VAL A 66 33.04 8.64 35.06
CA VAL A 66 33.90 9.76 35.50
C VAL A 66 35.37 9.79 35.09
N GLY A 67 35.69 10.82 34.29
CA GLY A 67 37.03 11.42 34.19
C GLY A 67 36.97 12.71 33.36
N GLY A 68 36.96 13.87 34.01
CA GLY A 68 36.76 15.18 33.38
C GLY A 68 38.00 15.76 32.67
N GLY A 69 37.79 16.87 31.96
CA GLY A 69 38.85 17.70 31.39
C GLY A 69 38.40 18.39 30.10
N GLY A 70 38.28 19.72 30.13
CA GLY A 70 37.70 20.53 29.05
C GLY A 70 38.48 20.60 27.74
N GLY A 71 37.80 21.05 26.68
CA GLY A 71 38.44 21.45 25.44
C GLY A 71 37.50 21.44 24.22
N SER A 72 37.16 22.64 23.75
CA SER A 72 36.84 23.02 22.36
C SER A 72 35.60 22.44 21.66
N LEU A 73 34.65 23.35 21.41
CA LEU A 73 33.58 23.24 20.41
C LEU A 73 34.20 23.06 19.01
N SER A 74 33.91 21.95 18.35
CA SER A 74 34.08 21.81 16.90
C SER A 74 32.75 21.42 16.27
N ALA A 75 32.42 22.17 15.23
CA ALA A 75 31.17 22.16 14.51
C ALA A 75 30.80 20.76 13.99
N PHE A 76 29.60 20.30 14.35
CA PHE A 76 28.95 19.16 13.71
C PHE A 76 28.53 19.57 12.30
N THR A 77 29.13 18.93 11.30
CA THR A 77 28.65 18.89 9.92
C THR A 77 27.55 17.83 9.82
N PRO A 78 26.41 18.10 9.14
CA PRO A 78 25.36 17.11 9.00
C PRO A 78 25.80 16.00 8.02
N PRO A 79 25.39 14.74 8.23
CA PRO A 79 25.65 13.67 7.26
C PRO A 79 24.85 13.90 5.97
N LYS A 80 25.49 13.63 4.84
CA LYS A 80 24.99 13.78 3.48
C LYS A 80 23.64 13.06 3.30
N THR A 81 22.66 13.79 2.78
CA THR A 81 21.40 13.28 2.24
C THR A 81 21.67 12.27 1.12
N THR A 82 21.06 11.09 1.20
CA THR A 82 20.93 10.17 0.06
C THR A 82 19.97 10.80 -0.94
N GLU A 83 20.50 11.27 -2.06
CA GLU A 83 19.73 11.88 -3.15
C GLU A 83 19.20 10.82 -4.12
N PHE A 84 18.12 11.16 -4.83
CA PHE A 84 17.70 10.43 -6.04
C PHE A 84 18.92 10.27 -6.96
N VAL A 85 19.14 9.08 -7.52
CA VAL A 85 20.27 8.85 -8.43
C VAL A 85 20.01 9.59 -9.74
N GLN A 86 20.46 10.84 -9.81
CA GLN A 86 20.54 11.59 -11.06
C GLN A 86 21.92 11.33 -11.68
N LYS A 87 21.96 10.63 -12.81
CA LYS A 87 23.18 10.65 -13.65
C LYS A 87 23.27 12.04 -14.32
N PRO A 88 24.41 12.75 -14.23
CA PRO A 88 24.58 13.99 -14.98
C PRO A 88 24.65 13.68 -16.47
N VAL A 89 23.77 14.31 -17.26
CA VAL A 89 23.96 14.42 -18.71
C VAL A 89 25.06 15.46 -18.92
N SER A 90 26.15 15.06 -19.59
CA SER A 90 27.27 15.96 -19.89
C SER A 90 26.82 17.08 -20.84
N ALA A 91 26.68 18.29 -20.30
CA ALA A 91 26.53 19.51 -21.10
C ALA A 91 27.94 20.07 -21.40
N ALA A 92 28.43 19.84 -22.61
CA ALA A 92 29.62 20.50 -23.13
C ALA A 92 29.23 21.37 -24.33
N SER A 93 28.87 22.62 -24.07
CA SER A 93 29.42 23.83 -24.72
C SER A 93 28.53 25.04 -24.42
N ARG A 94 29.11 25.99 -23.69
CA ARG A 94 28.62 27.36 -23.58
C ARG A 94 29.16 28.15 -24.78
N VAL A 95 28.30 28.76 -25.59
CA VAL A 95 28.64 29.97 -26.36
C VAL A 95 27.40 30.87 -26.44
N HIS A 96 27.58 32.09 -25.92
CA HIS A 96 26.89 33.37 -26.10
C HIS A 96 25.38 33.49 -26.36
N ALA A 97 24.74 34.29 -25.51
CA ALA A 97 23.53 35.04 -25.79
C ALA A 97 23.85 36.25 -26.69
N ASP A 98 23.14 36.39 -27.81
CA ASP A 98 22.22 37.50 -28.10
C ASP A 98 21.72 37.43 -29.57
N ASP A 99 20.43 37.72 -29.72
CA ASP A 99 19.65 38.11 -30.91
C ASP A 99 19.25 37.15 -32.05
N ALA A 100 18.00 37.40 -32.49
CA ALA A 100 17.32 37.10 -33.76
C ALA A 100 16.50 35.79 -33.90
N GLU A 101 15.20 35.96 -33.70
CA GLU A 101 14.09 35.66 -34.64
C GLU A 101 14.31 34.63 -35.78
N ALA A 102 13.31 33.74 -35.91
CA ALA A 102 12.94 32.93 -37.08
C ALA A 102 13.86 31.76 -37.49
N ALA A 103 13.52 30.55 -37.02
CA ALA A 103 13.57 29.31 -37.82
C ALA A 103 12.74 28.20 -37.15
N GLY A 104 11.61 27.85 -37.76
CA GLY A 104 10.85 26.65 -37.39
C GLY A 104 11.52 25.40 -37.94
N LEU A 105 11.78 24.41 -37.08
CA LEU A 105 12.12 23.03 -37.47
C LEU A 105 11.62 22.04 -36.41
N ASN A 106 10.52 21.36 -36.76
CA ASN A 106 10.12 19.99 -36.41
C ASN A 106 10.42 19.46 -34.99
N ALA A 107 9.49 19.71 -34.07
CA ALA A 107 9.26 18.86 -32.90
C ALA A 107 8.36 17.67 -33.31
N GLU A 108 8.96 16.63 -33.87
CA GLU A 108 8.24 15.39 -34.19
C GLU A 108 8.78 14.24 -33.33
N HIS A 109 7.87 13.50 -32.71
CA HIS A 109 8.07 12.27 -31.90
C HIS A 109 8.25 12.41 -30.38
N ALA A 110 7.42 13.22 -29.72
CA ALA A 110 6.85 12.77 -28.45
C ALA A 110 5.70 11.77 -28.75
N PRO A 111 5.64 10.59 -28.12
CA PRO A 111 4.50 9.69 -28.34
C PRO A 111 3.21 10.40 -27.92
N PRO A 112 2.11 10.23 -28.66
CA PRO A 112 0.87 10.92 -28.35
C PRO A 112 0.38 10.45 -26.99
N ILE A 113 0.21 11.40 -26.06
CA ILE A 113 -0.62 11.18 -24.87
C ILE A 113 -1.97 10.74 -25.42
N ARG A 114 -2.40 9.51 -25.12
CA ARG A 114 -3.69 8.98 -25.57
C ARG A 114 -4.79 9.88 -24.99
N HIS A 115 -5.28 10.82 -25.80
CA HIS A 115 -6.30 11.82 -25.45
C HIS A 115 -7.70 11.22 -25.17
N ASP A 116 -7.83 9.90 -25.18
CA ASP A 116 -9.11 9.18 -25.11
C ASP A 116 -9.30 8.42 -23.76
N GLN A 117 -8.42 8.66 -22.77
CA GLN A 117 -8.61 8.10 -21.44
C GLN A 117 -9.43 9.05 -20.56
N ASP A 118 -10.52 8.53 -20.01
CA ASP A 118 -11.37 9.25 -19.04
C ASP A 118 -10.57 9.58 -17.77
N HIS A 119 -10.19 10.85 -17.63
CA HIS A 119 -9.46 11.35 -16.46
C HIS A 119 -10.30 11.36 -15.17
N PHE A 120 -11.62 11.15 -15.26
CA PHE A 120 -12.50 10.97 -14.11
C PHE A 120 -12.69 9.51 -13.70
N ILE A 121 -12.10 8.55 -14.42
CA ILE A 121 -12.10 7.12 -14.10
C ILE A 121 -13.53 6.58 -13.94
N GLY A 122 -14.38 6.74 -14.96
CA GLY A 122 -15.76 6.29 -14.95
C GLY A 122 -16.63 7.04 -13.93
N GLY A 123 -16.31 8.31 -13.65
CA GLY A 123 -17.00 9.13 -12.65
C GLY A 123 -16.58 8.86 -11.20
N LEU A 124 -15.55 8.04 -10.96
CA LEU A 124 -14.98 7.83 -9.62
C LEU A 124 -14.52 9.17 -9.03
N LEU A 125 -13.86 10.02 -9.84
CA LEU A 125 -13.35 11.32 -9.42
C LEU A 125 -14.34 12.44 -9.74
N SER A 126 -14.46 13.38 -8.80
CA SER A 126 -15.22 14.62 -9.01
C SER A 126 -14.50 15.55 -9.99
N PRO A 127 -15.22 16.32 -10.83
CA PRO A 127 -14.63 17.46 -11.56
C PRO A 127 -14.48 18.73 -10.70
N ALA A 128 -14.87 18.69 -9.43
CA ALA A 128 -14.96 19.88 -8.58
C ALA A 128 -13.63 20.36 -7.97
N PHE A 129 -12.49 19.76 -8.33
CA PHE A 129 -11.18 20.20 -7.84
C PHE A 129 -10.49 21.10 -8.85
N ASP A 130 -9.77 22.10 -8.34
CA ASP A 130 -8.80 22.84 -9.14
C ASP A 130 -7.63 21.92 -9.56
N GLU A 131 -7.37 21.82 -10.86
CA GLU A 131 -6.34 20.90 -11.40
C GLU A 131 -4.92 21.29 -10.98
N GLN A 132 -4.66 22.58 -10.78
CA GLN A 132 -3.31 23.07 -10.46
C GLN A 132 -2.94 22.75 -9.01
N SER A 133 -3.90 22.82 -8.09
CA SER A 133 -3.72 22.49 -6.68
C SER A 133 -3.34 21.03 -6.45
N CYS A 134 -3.79 20.12 -7.30
CA CYS A 134 -3.41 18.70 -7.25
C CYS A 134 -3.33 18.07 -8.65
N ARG A 135 -2.17 18.22 -9.31
CA ARG A 135 -1.99 17.79 -10.70
C ARG A 135 -2.13 16.27 -10.89
N SER A 136 -1.72 15.50 -9.88
CA SER A 136 -1.75 14.04 -9.94
C SER A 136 -3.17 13.48 -10.07
N ARG A 137 -4.20 14.22 -9.63
CA ARG A 137 -5.59 13.76 -9.60
C ARG A 137 -6.09 13.36 -10.98
N TYR A 138 -5.97 14.26 -11.94
CA TYR A 138 -6.44 14.05 -13.31
C TYR A 138 -5.31 13.62 -14.25
N ALA A 139 -4.04 13.85 -13.90
CA ALA A 139 -2.92 13.40 -14.73
C ALA A 139 -2.60 11.91 -14.56
N SER A 140 -2.65 11.38 -13.33
CA SER A 140 -2.16 10.02 -13.06
C SER A 140 -2.87 8.87 -13.80
N PRO A 141 -4.17 8.95 -14.18
CA PRO A 141 -4.78 7.94 -15.03
C PRO A 141 -4.04 7.70 -16.34
N HIS A 142 -3.51 8.78 -16.96
CA HIS A 142 -2.81 8.73 -18.26
C HIS A 142 -1.48 7.97 -18.26
N TYR A 143 -0.92 7.71 -17.07
CA TYR A 143 0.34 6.96 -16.92
C TYR A 143 0.10 5.45 -16.79
N ARG A 144 -1.18 5.02 -16.76
CA ARG A 144 -1.57 3.62 -16.58
C ARG A 144 -2.21 3.07 -17.84
N ARG A 145 -2.10 1.74 -17.98
CA ARG A 145 -3.00 1.03 -18.88
C ARG A 145 -4.44 1.17 -18.37
N PRO A 146 -5.44 1.20 -19.27
CA PRO A 146 -6.84 1.15 -18.87
C PRO A 146 -7.07 -0.07 -17.96
N SER A 147 -7.64 0.17 -16.78
CA SER A 147 -7.99 -0.91 -15.86
C SER A 147 -9.22 -1.66 -16.38
N PRO A 148 -9.27 -3.01 -16.26
CA PRO A 148 -10.48 -3.76 -16.55
C PRO A 148 -11.59 -3.47 -15.54
N PHE A 149 -11.24 -3.03 -14.33
CA PHE A 149 -12.16 -2.78 -13.24
C PHE A 149 -12.84 -1.42 -13.42
N ARG A 150 -14.13 -1.44 -13.80
CA ARG A 150 -14.95 -0.22 -13.88
C ARG A 150 -15.71 -0.01 -12.58
N PRO A 151 -15.71 1.21 -12.00
CA PRO A 151 -16.51 1.47 -10.81
C PRO A 151 -18.00 1.27 -11.13
N SER A 152 -18.73 0.69 -10.19
CA SER A 152 -20.19 0.59 -10.32
C SER A 152 -20.83 1.97 -10.24
N THR A 153 -21.95 2.17 -10.93
CA THR A 153 -22.75 3.40 -10.81
C THR A 153 -23.17 3.66 -9.36
N TYR A 154 -23.48 2.59 -8.62
CA TYR A 154 -23.83 2.67 -7.21
C TYR A 154 -22.68 3.17 -6.33
N LEU A 155 -21.43 2.74 -6.58
CA LEU A 155 -20.26 3.27 -5.90
C LEU A 155 -20.08 4.76 -6.20
N VAL A 156 -20.18 5.16 -7.47
CA VAL A 156 -20.07 6.57 -7.88
C VAL A 156 -21.11 7.42 -7.13
N GLU A 157 -22.38 7.02 -7.12
CA GLU A 157 -23.44 7.70 -6.38
C GLU A 157 -23.21 7.71 -4.86
N ARG A 158 -22.69 6.62 -4.29
CA ARG A 158 -22.33 6.55 -2.86
C ARG A 158 -21.23 7.54 -2.53
N LEU A 159 -20.21 7.69 -3.37
CA LEU A 159 -19.12 8.64 -3.18
C LEU A 159 -19.63 10.09 -3.28
N ARG A 160 -20.47 10.43 -4.26
CA ARG A 160 -21.09 11.77 -4.35
C ARG A 160 -21.89 12.11 -3.08
N ARG A 161 -22.67 11.16 -2.56
CA ARG A 161 -23.41 11.33 -1.29
C ARG A 161 -22.47 11.48 -0.10
N TYR A 162 -21.40 10.71 -0.06
CA TYR A 162 -20.38 10.81 0.98
C TYR A 162 -19.71 12.19 1.00
N GLU A 163 -19.32 12.73 -0.16
CA GLU A 163 -18.72 14.06 -0.27
C GLU A 163 -19.68 15.17 0.22
N ALA A 164 -20.97 15.07 -0.11
CA ALA A 164 -21.98 16.01 0.38
C ALA A 164 -22.10 15.96 1.91
N ARG A 165 -22.10 14.74 2.49
CA ARG A 165 -22.06 14.55 3.95
C ARG A 165 -20.76 15.13 4.54
N HIS A 166 -19.62 14.87 3.92
CA HIS A 166 -18.33 15.36 4.39
C HIS A 166 -18.23 16.89 4.35
N ARG A 167 -18.78 17.55 3.33
CA ARG A 167 -18.84 19.02 3.27
C ARG A 167 -19.66 19.62 4.41
N ARG A 168 -20.72 18.92 4.83
CA ARG A 168 -21.62 19.39 5.89
C ARG A 168 -21.09 19.10 7.30
N CYS A 169 -20.49 17.92 7.48
CA CYS A 169 -20.11 17.39 8.79
C CYS A 169 -18.60 17.41 9.05
N GLY A 170 -17.76 17.55 8.03
CA GLY A 170 -16.29 17.59 8.15
C GLY A 170 -15.77 18.90 8.76
N PRO A 171 -14.45 19.04 8.97
CA PRO A 171 -13.81 20.15 9.68
C PRO A 171 -14.24 21.56 9.24
N SER A 172 -14.50 21.76 7.95
CA SER A 172 -14.93 23.04 7.37
C SER A 172 -16.46 23.20 7.33
N GLY A 173 -17.21 22.18 7.74
CA GLY A 173 -18.66 22.12 7.67
C GLY A 173 -19.34 22.76 8.89
N PRO A 174 -20.59 23.24 8.73
CA PRO A 174 -21.30 23.98 9.79
C PRO A 174 -21.60 23.14 11.04
N LEU A 175 -21.76 21.82 10.90
CA LEU A 175 -22.13 20.94 12.03
C LEU A 175 -20.93 20.43 12.83
N PHE A 176 -19.70 20.60 12.33
CA PHE A 176 -18.52 20.03 12.96
C PHE A 176 -18.20 20.68 14.31
N LYS A 177 -18.33 22.01 14.39
CA LYS A 177 -18.04 22.75 15.63
C LYS A 177 -18.93 22.26 16.79
N GLU A 178 -20.23 22.10 16.53
CA GLU A 178 -21.17 21.56 17.52
C GLU A 178 -20.81 20.14 17.94
N ALA A 179 -20.49 19.27 16.97
CA ALA A 179 -20.09 17.89 17.26
C ALA A 179 -18.80 17.81 18.12
N VAL A 180 -17.85 18.72 17.91
CA VAL A 180 -16.62 18.83 18.70
C VAL A 180 -16.90 19.37 20.11
N GLU A 181 -17.80 20.35 20.28
CA GLU A 181 -18.21 20.79 21.62
C GLU A 181 -18.89 19.68 22.43
N HIS A 182 -19.72 18.86 21.77
CA HIS A 182 -20.27 17.67 22.41
C HIS A 182 -19.19 16.67 22.82
N LEU A 183 -18.17 16.44 21.98
CA LEU A 183 -17.02 15.61 22.32
C LEU A 183 -16.27 16.15 23.55
N ARG A 184 -16.04 17.48 23.63
CA ARG A 184 -15.42 18.16 24.77
C ARG A 184 -16.20 18.00 26.07
N SER A 185 -17.53 17.83 25.99
CA SER A 185 -18.38 17.60 27.17
C SER A 185 -18.15 16.24 27.86
N GLY A 186 -17.38 15.33 27.24
CA GLY A 186 -17.10 14.00 27.79
C GLY A 186 -18.26 13.00 27.69
N ARG A 187 -19.37 13.38 27.03
CA ARG A 187 -20.56 12.54 26.85
C ARG A 187 -20.76 12.17 25.38
N ASN A 188 -21.32 10.99 25.13
CA ASN A 188 -21.70 10.59 23.79
C ASN A 188 -22.92 11.39 23.30
N ALA A 189 -22.84 11.92 22.08
CA ALA A 189 -23.94 12.63 21.44
C ALA A 189 -24.94 11.64 20.84
N ALA A 190 -25.89 11.17 21.66
CA ALA A 190 -26.95 10.30 21.20
C ALA A 190 -27.78 10.99 20.10
N ARG A 191 -27.96 10.31 18.94
CA ARG A 191 -28.75 10.79 17.79
C ARG A 191 -28.20 12.05 17.09
N SER A 192 -26.90 12.30 17.20
CA SER A 192 -26.21 13.29 16.35
C SER A 192 -26.44 12.97 14.87
N GLU A 193 -26.61 14.01 14.07
CA GLU A 193 -26.70 13.87 12.61
C GLU A 193 -25.36 13.46 11.97
N CYS A 194 -24.25 13.92 12.56
CA CYS A 194 -22.91 13.62 12.10
C CYS A 194 -22.24 12.64 13.07
N GLN A 195 -21.90 11.47 12.55
CA GLN A 195 -21.07 10.47 13.24
C GLN A 195 -19.71 10.39 12.57
N TYR A 196 -18.68 10.05 13.33
CA TYR A 196 -17.29 10.19 12.91
C TYR A 196 -16.49 8.93 13.14
N VAL A 197 -15.50 8.72 12.28
CA VAL A 197 -14.41 7.77 12.47
C VAL A 197 -13.09 8.46 12.18
N VAL A 198 -12.22 8.50 13.19
CA VAL A 198 -10.90 9.12 13.14
C VAL A 198 -9.87 8.01 12.93
N TRP A 199 -9.14 8.05 11.83
CA TRP A 199 -8.01 7.16 11.58
C TRP A 199 -6.72 7.77 12.13
N THR A 200 -5.89 6.95 12.76
CA THR A 200 -4.53 7.32 13.16
C THR A 200 -3.48 6.44 12.46
N PRO A 201 -2.39 7.04 11.92
CA PRO A 201 -1.32 6.30 11.27
C PRO A 201 -0.60 5.38 12.25
N PHE A 202 -0.19 4.22 11.75
CA PHE A 202 0.65 3.27 12.47
C PHE A 202 1.51 2.49 11.48
N ASN A 203 2.76 2.18 11.88
CA ASN A 203 3.76 1.50 11.05
C ASN A 203 4.04 2.20 9.69
N GLY A 204 4.63 1.47 8.74
CA GLY A 204 5.12 2.03 7.46
C GLY A 204 4.03 2.55 6.53
N LEU A 205 4.43 3.33 5.51
CA LEU A 205 3.52 3.98 4.56
C LEU A 205 2.52 3.02 3.89
N GLY A 206 2.96 1.82 3.47
CA GLY A 206 2.07 0.82 2.88
C GLY A 206 0.95 0.39 3.85
N ASN A 207 1.28 0.18 5.12
CA ASN A 207 0.30 -0.14 6.16
C ASN A 207 -0.67 1.02 6.38
N ARG A 208 -0.14 2.25 6.44
CA ARG A 208 -0.95 3.46 6.61
C ARG A 208 -1.98 3.61 5.49
N MET A 209 -1.58 3.41 4.24
CA MET A 209 -2.50 3.50 3.08
C MET A 209 -3.55 2.38 3.08
N LEU A 210 -3.17 1.14 3.40
CA LEU A 210 -4.12 0.02 3.48
C LEU A 210 -5.15 0.22 4.59
N SER A 211 -4.71 0.63 5.78
CA SER A 211 -5.61 0.82 6.92
C SER A 211 -6.49 2.05 6.73
N LEU A 212 -5.98 3.14 6.16
CA LEU A 212 -6.79 4.32 5.83
C LEU A 212 -7.86 4.00 4.77
N GLY A 213 -7.51 3.24 3.73
CA GLY A 213 -8.49 2.75 2.75
C GLY A 213 -9.54 1.84 3.38
N SER A 214 -9.15 1.00 4.33
CA SER A 214 -10.07 0.14 5.09
C SER A 214 -11.00 0.95 6.01
N THR A 215 -10.49 1.98 6.68
CA THR A 215 -11.30 2.89 7.51
C THR A 215 -12.27 3.69 6.66
N PHE A 216 -11.87 4.11 5.46
CA PHE A 216 -12.79 4.78 4.55
C PHE A 216 -13.92 3.86 4.09
N LEU A 217 -13.64 2.60 3.78
CA LEU A 217 -14.71 1.63 3.51
C LEU A 217 -15.64 1.48 4.71
N TYR A 218 -15.09 1.43 5.92
CA TYR A 218 -15.91 1.39 7.14
C TYR A 218 -16.80 2.63 7.28
N ALA A 219 -16.27 3.81 6.96
CA ALA A 219 -17.03 5.06 6.94
C ALA A 219 -18.19 5.01 5.93
N LEU A 220 -17.94 4.47 4.72
CA LEU A 220 -18.98 4.25 3.71
C LEU A 220 -20.05 3.25 4.15
N LEU A 221 -19.68 2.18 4.87
CA LEU A 221 -20.63 1.17 5.35
C LEU A 221 -21.47 1.64 6.54
N THR A 222 -20.98 2.60 7.31
CA THR A 222 -21.62 3.06 8.56
C THR A 222 -22.11 4.51 8.50
N ASP A 223 -22.09 5.14 7.33
CA ASP A 223 -22.47 6.54 7.12
C ASP A 223 -21.70 7.54 8.02
N ARG A 224 -20.47 7.19 8.40
CA ARG A 224 -19.61 8.06 9.22
C ARG A 224 -18.76 8.98 8.35
N VAL A 225 -18.34 10.10 8.91
CA VAL A 225 -17.33 10.99 8.33
C VAL A 225 -15.94 10.49 8.73
N LEU A 226 -15.10 10.20 7.75
CA LEU A 226 -13.69 9.91 7.96
C LEU A 226 -12.94 11.19 8.30
N LEU A 227 -12.17 11.14 9.40
CA LEU A 227 -11.17 12.15 9.71
C LEU A 227 -9.79 11.49 9.86
N VAL A 228 -8.75 12.24 9.54
CA VAL A 228 -7.37 11.74 9.48
C VAL A 228 -6.50 12.51 10.47
N HIS A 229 -5.87 11.79 11.40
CA HIS A 229 -4.73 12.33 12.14
C HIS A 229 -3.51 12.32 11.21
N ALA A 230 -3.05 13.51 10.79
CA ALA A 230 -1.90 13.66 9.89
C ALA A 230 -0.71 14.27 10.65
N PRO A 231 0.17 13.46 11.25
CA PRO A 231 1.42 13.94 11.83
C PRO A 231 2.39 14.40 10.73
N GLN A 232 3.46 15.11 11.10
CA GLN A 232 4.34 15.84 10.17
C GLN A 232 4.92 14.96 9.04
N GLU A 233 5.19 13.69 9.32
CA GLU A 233 5.76 12.74 8.38
C GLU A 233 4.73 12.17 7.38
N PHE A 234 3.44 12.34 7.66
CA PHE A 234 2.32 11.97 6.78
C PHE A 234 1.68 13.20 6.10
N ASP A 235 1.73 14.35 6.76
CA ASP A 235 1.23 15.62 6.24
C ASP A 235 1.86 15.97 4.89
N GLY A 236 1.02 16.46 3.97
CA GLY A 236 1.44 16.86 2.62
C GLY A 236 1.88 15.72 1.69
N LEU A 237 1.69 14.44 2.05
CA LEU A 237 1.90 13.33 1.12
C LEU A 237 0.80 13.23 0.07
N PHE A 238 -0.46 13.48 0.47
CA PHE A 238 -1.64 13.37 -0.36
C PHE A 238 -2.41 14.69 -0.45
N CYS A 239 -3.10 14.89 -1.56
CA CYS A 239 -4.08 15.96 -1.72
C CYS A 239 -5.38 15.64 -0.96
N GLU A 240 -6.21 16.67 -0.74
CA GLU A 240 -7.54 16.52 -0.15
C GLU A 240 -8.46 15.66 -1.03
N PRO A 241 -9.03 14.54 -0.55
CA PRO A 241 -9.81 13.65 -1.40
C PRO A 241 -11.27 14.08 -1.59
N PHE A 242 -11.80 14.98 -0.76
CA PHE A 242 -13.23 15.33 -0.76
C PHE A 242 -13.46 16.80 -1.19
N PRO A 243 -14.25 17.08 -2.25
CA PRO A 243 -14.40 18.43 -2.78
C PRO A 243 -15.03 19.43 -1.79
N GLY A 244 -14.32 20.53 -1.52
CA GLY A 244 -14.78 21.61 -0.66
C GLY A 244 -14.76 21.27 0.84
N SER A 245 -13.91 20.32 1.26
CA SER A 245 -13.68 19.97 2.66
C SER A 245 -12.25 19.51 2.85
N SER A 246 -11.76 19.55 4.10
CA SER A 246 -10.53 18.83 4.49
C SER A 246 -10.87 17.53 5.20
N TRP A 247 -10.12 16.45 4.99
CA TRP A 247 -10.23 15.23 5.80
C TRP A 247 -9.37 15.25 7.09
N THR A 248 -8.46 16.20 7.23
CA THR A 248 -7.49 16.24 8.33
C THR A 248 -8.13 16.83 9.58
N ILE A 249 -7.87 16.24 10.75
CA ILE A 249 -8.35 16.82 12.01
C ILE A 249 -7.67 18.18 12.28
N PRO A 250 -8.39 19.18 12.83
CA PRO A 250 -7.79 20.44 13.26
C PRO A 250 -6.76 20.27 14.40
N ALA A 251 -5.86 21.25 14.55
CA ALA A 251 -4.83 21.22 15.58
C ALA A 251 -5.39 21.29 17.02
N ASP A 252 -6.57 21.88 17.22
CA ASP A 252 -7.25 22.01 18.52
C ASP A 252 -8.24 20.86 18.80
N PHE A 253 -8.12 19.75 18.06
CA PHE A 253 -9.01 18.60 18.20
C PHE A 253 -8.92 17.99 19.61
N PRO A 254 -10.04 17.65 20.27
CA PRO A 254 -10.03 17.28 21.70
C PRO A 254 -9.31 15.98 22.04
N ILE A 255 -9.22 15.05 21.09
CA ILE A 255 -8.53 13.77 21.29
C ILE A 255 -7.05 14.00 20.95
N THR A 256 -6.16 13.89 21.94
CA THR A 256 -4.72 14.17 21.76
C THR A 256 -3.84 12.93 21.89
N ASP A 257 -4.40 11.80 22.30
CA ASP A 257 -3.71 10.54 22.64
C ASP A 257 -3.11 9.77 21.44
N PHE A 258 -3.08 10.37 20.25
CA PHE A 258 -2.60 9.75 19.02
C PHE A 258 -1.12 9.36 19.06
N ALA A 259 -0.30 10.08 19.83
CA ALA A 259 1.16 9.93 19.87
C ALA A 259 1.69 8.71 20.68
N GLY A 260 0.83 7.83 21.20
CA GLY A 260 1.29 6.59 21.84
C GLY A 260 0.42 6.01 22.96
N THR A 261 -0.60 6.74 23.44
CA THR A 261 -1.44 6.30 24.56
C THR A 261 -2.48 5.26 24.16
N PHE A 262 -2.93 5.26 22.90
CA PHE A 262 -3.93 4.33 22.41
C PHE A 262 -3.37 2.90 22.26
N THR A 263 -3.75 2.05 23.23
CA THR A 263 -3.49 0.61 23.26
C THR A 263 -4.77 -0.14 23.57
N MET A 264 -4.80 -1.45 23.32
CA MET A 264 -5.96 -2.28 23.66
C MET A 264 -6.37 -2.21 25.14
N TRP A 265 -5.48 -1.77 26.03
CA TRP A 265 -5.69 -1.67 27.48
C TRP A 265 -6.21 -0.31 27.93
N SER A 266 -6.26 0.68 27.04
CA SER A 266 -6.79 2.00 27.36
C SER A 266 -8.25 1.88 27.85
N PRO A 267 -8.71 2.68 28.83
CA PRO A 267 -10.11 2.67 29.26
C PRO A 267 -11.11 2.91 28.11
N THR A 268 -10.66 3.64 27.09
CA THR A 268 -11.41 3.95 25.87
C THR A 268 -11.38 2.84 24.82
N SER A 269 -10.57 1.79 24.98
CA SER A 269 -10.54 0.63 24.09
C SER A 269 -11.84 -0.17 24.18
N TYR A 270 -12.47 -0.44 23.04
CA TYR A 270 -13.69 -1.26 23.00
C TYR A 270 -13.49 -2.64 23.64
N LYS A 271 -12.35 -3.27 23.34
CA LYS A 271 -12.00 -4.58 23.90
C LYS A 271 -11.88 -4.51 25.43
N ASN A 272 -11.26 -3.46 25.95
CA ASN A 272 -11.13 -3.27 27.39
C ASN A 272 -12.49 -2.98 28.04
N MET A 273 -13.33 -2.12 27.44
CA MET A 273 -14.68 -1.86 27.93
C MET A 273 -15.52 -3.14 27.99
N ARG A 274 -15.37 -4.03 27.01
CA ARG A 274 -16.05 -5.34 26.98
C ARG A 274 -15.53 -6.26 28.08
N HIS A 275 -14.22 -6.36 28.25
CA HIS A 275 -13.60 -7.19 29.27
C HIS A 275 -13.94 -6.71 30.70
N ALA A 276 -13.96 -5.39 30.90
CA ALA A 276 -14.30 -4.77 32.18
C ALA A 276 -15.81 -4.74 32.49
N GLY A 277 -16.67 -5.17 31.56
CA GLY A 277 -18.13 -5.11 31.72
C GLY A 277 -18.72 -3.70 31.63
N ALA A 278 -17.94 -2.70 31.24
CA ALA A 278 -18.39 -1.32 31.04
C ALA A 278 -19.34 -1.18 29.85
N VAL A 279 -19.22 -2.07 28.86
CA VAL A 279 -20.12 -2.17 27.71
C VAL A 279 -20.59 -3.62 27.56
N SER A 280 -21.91 -3.82 27.46
CA SER A 280 -22.49 -5.14 27.22
C SER A 280 -22.24 -5.60 25.78
N GLY A 281 -22.08 -6.92 25.58
CA GLY A 281 -22.09 -7.52 24.25
C GLY A 281 -23.49 -7.62 23.64
N ASP A 282 -24.53 -7.56 24.45
CA ASP A 282 -25.90 -7.43 23.94
C ASP A 282 -26.22 -5.96 23.75
N HIS A 283 -26.27 -5.54 22.49
CA HIS A 283 -26.65 -4.18 22.10
C HIS A 283 -27.97 -3.70 22.72
N ARG A 284 -28.92 -4.58 23.03
CA ARG A 284 -30.21 -4.20 23.64
C ARG A 284 -30.04 -3.58 25.03
N ASN A 285 -28.96 -3.94 25.73
CA ASN A 285 -28.63 -3.43 27.06
C ASN A 285 -27.76 -2.16 27.03
N VAL A 286 -27.45 -1.64 25.83
CA VAL A 286 -26.60 -0.46 25.66
C VAL A 286 -27.45 0.76 25.27
N SER A 287 -27.48 1.79 26.11
CA SER A 287 -28.08 3.09 25.79
C SER A 287 -26.99 4.05 25.32
N ALA A 288 -27.23 4.77 24.22
CA ALA A 288 -26.24 5.67 23.62
C ALA A 288 -25.84 6.81 24.57
N GLU A 289 -26.76 7.26 25.42
CA GLU A 289 -26.58 8.33 26.40
C GLU A 289 -25.63 7.94 27.55
N ARG A 290 -25.45 6.64 27.78
CA ARG A 290 -24.54 6.10 28.82
C ARG A 290 -23.14 5.80 28.30
N LEU A 291 -22.93 5.88 26.99
CA LEU A 291 -21.63 5.61 26.39
C LEU A 291 -20.67 6.78 26.61
N PRO A 292 -19.35 6.52 26.71
CA PRO A 292 -18.36 7.59 26.73
C PRO A 292 -18.32 8.33 25.40
N ALA A 293 -17.75 9.54 25.40
CA ALA A 293 -17.74 10.44 24.25
C ALA A 293 -17.19 9.82 22.96
N TYR A 294 -16.23 8.90 23.08
CA TYR A 294 -15.66 8.16 21.97
C TYR A 294 -15.23 6.75 22.39
N VAL A 295 -15.02 5.90 21.39
CA VAL A 295 -14.44 4.56 21.55
C VAL A 295 -13.20 4.42 20.68
N PHE A 296 -12.18 3.74 21.21
CA PHE A 296 -10.97 3.38 20.51
C PHE A 296 -11.04 1.91 20.05
N LEU A 297 -10.77 1.68 18.77
CA LEU A 297 -10.60 0.36 18.16
C LEU A 297 -9.12 0.13 17.85
N ASP A 298 -8.52 -0.77 18.62
CA ASP A 298 -7.21 -1.31 18.35
C ASP A 298 -7.33 -2.50 17.38
N LEU A 299 -7.04 -2.27 16.11
CA LEU A 299 -7.14 -3.25 15.04
C LEU A 299 -5.76 -3.59 14.46
N ILE A 300 -4.71 -3.55 15.28
CA ILE A 300 -3.40 -4.10 14.92
C ILE A 300 -3.47 -5.64 14.86
N GLN A 301 -2.50 -6.27 14.16
CA GLN A 301 -2.40 -7.68 13.71
C GLN A 301 -2.88 -8.86 14.61
N SER A 302 -3.36 -8.63 15.84
CA SER A 302 -3.70 -9.69 16.80
C SER A 302 -5.02 -9.51 17.58
N PHE A 303 -5.86 -8.49 17.28
CA PHE A 303 -7.00 -8.16 18.15
C PHE A 303 -8.33 -7.85 17.45
N THR A 304 -8.75 -8.68 16.49
CA THR A 304 -9.89 -8.40 15.61
C THR A 304 -11.25 -8.95 16.06
N ASP A 305 -11.29 -9.93 16.98
CA ASP A 305 -12.53 -10.71 17.19
C ASP A 305 -13.74 -9.87 17.66
N ALA A 306 -13.52 -8.83 18.46
CA ALA A 306 -14.61 -8.00 19.01
C ALA A 306 -15.10 -6.90 18.05
N ALA A 307 -14.40 -6.60 16.96
CA ALA A 307 -14.82 -5.50 16.07
C ALA A 307 -15.56 -6.00 14.81
N PHE A 308 -15.44 -7.27 14.45
CA PHE A 308 -15.98 -7.82 13.19
C PHE A 308 -17.10 -8.84 13.41
N CYS A 309 -17.99 -8.53 14.36
CA CYS A 309 -19.21 -9.26 14.66
C CYS A 309 -20.43 -8.33 14.56
N GLU A 310 -21.59 -8.86 14.19
CA GLU A 310 -22.81 -8.06 14.02
C GLU A 310 -23.28 -7.44 15.34
N ALA A 311 -23.32 -8.23 16.42
CA ALA A 311 -23.70 -7.73 17.74
C ALA A 311 -22.81 -6.57 18.20
N ASP A 312 -21.50 -6.70 18.01
CA ASP A 312 -20.53 -5.65 18.32
C ASP A 312 -20.73 -4.41 17.44
N GLN A 313 -20.97 -4.58 16.14
CA GLN A 313 -21.26 -3.45 15.24
C GLN A 313 -22.53 -2.68 15.63
N LEU A 314 -23.57 -3.37 16.13
CA LEU A 314 -24.78 -2.71 16.64
C LEU A 314 -24.50 -1.88 17.90
N VAL A 315 -23.52 -2.28 18.72
CA VAL A 315 -23.03 -1.45 19.83
C VAL A 315 -22.20 -0.28 19.32
N LEU A 316 -21.25 -0.54 18.41
CA LEU A 316 -20.36 0.48 17.84
C LEU A 316 -21.14 1.57 17.09
N ALA A 317 -22.24 1.22 16.43
CA ALA A 317 -23.15 2.17 15.78
C ALA A 317 -23.71 3.24 16.72
N LYS A 318 -23.74 2.98 18.05
CA LYS A 318 -24.25 3.92 19.06
C LYS A 318 -23.23 4.98 19.47
N PHE A 319 -21.95 4.77 19.19
CA PHE A 319 -20.92 5.78 19.45
C PHE A 319 -20.94 6.87 18.38
N ASN A 320 -20.89 8.13 18.80
CA ASN A 320 -20.79 9.24 17.86
C ASN A 320 -19.37 9.35 17.27
N TRP A 321 -18.35 9.17 18.10
CA TRP A 321 -16.95 9.27 17.73
C TRP A 321 -16.24 7.92 17.90
N MET A 322 -15.50 7.51 16.86
CA MET A 322 -14.66 6.32 16.89
C MET A 322 -13.24 6.70 16.51
N VAL A 323 -12.25 6.13 17.18
CA VAL A 323 -10.83 6.24 16.81
C VAL A 323 -10.34 4.85 16.39
N ILE A 324 -9.70 4.74 15.22
CA ILE A 324 -9.19 3.47 14.69
C ILE A 324 -7.68 3.57 14.50
N LYS A 325 -6.95 2.61 15.05
CA LYS A 325 -5.52 2.37 14.81
C LYS A 325 -5.35 0.98 14.23
N SER A 326 -4.68 0.86 13.08
CA SER A 326 -4.46 -0.42 12.43
C SER A 326 -3.26 -0.36 11.47
N ASP A 327 -2.60 -1.50 11.30
CA ASP A 327 -1.55 -1.74 10.32
C ASP A 327 -1.90 -2.83 9.29
N VAL A 328 -3.18 -3.23 9.21
CA VAL A 328 -3.67 -4.29 8.31
C VAL A 328 -4.74 -3.79 7.35
N TYR A 329 -4.94 -4.52 6.26
CA TYR A 329 -6.07 -4.33 5.35
C TYR A 329 -7.32 -5.05 5.88
N PHE A 330 -7.95 -4.47 6.89
CA PHE A 330 -9.11 -5.08 7.56
C PHE A 330 -10.42 -4.97 6.76
N ALA A 331 -10.44 -4.27 5.63
CA ALA A 331 -11.60 -4.23 4.73
C ALA A 331 -12.10 -5.63 4.33
N ALA A 332 -11.18 -6.60 4.21
CA ALA A 332 -11.52 -8.00 3.93
C ALA A 332 -12.46 -8.61 4.97
N MET A 333 -12.39 -8.19 6.24
CA MET A 333 -13.24 -8.70 7.30
C MET A 333 -14.71 -8.32 7.11
N PHE A 334 -15.02 -7.17 6.50
CA PHE A 334 -16.41 -6.77 6.24
C PHE A 334 -17.12 -7.70 5.25
N PHE A 335 -16.38 -8.34 4.33
CA PHE A 335 -16.94 -9.33 3.40
C PHE A 335 -17.34 -10.64 4.08
N LEU A 336 -16.87 -10.86 5.31
CA LEU A 336 -17.30 -11.99 6.14
C LEU A 336 -18.53 -11.65 6.97
N MET A 337 -19.01 -10.40 6.97
CA MET A 337 -20.14 -9.96 7.79
C MET A 337 -21.44 -9.93 6.96
N PRO A 338 -22.44 -10.78 7.25
CA PRO A 338 -23.70 -10.81 6.49
C PRO A 338 -24.41 -9.45 6.45
N ALA A 339 -24.37 -8.68 7.54
CA ALA A 339 -24.90 -7.33 7.62
C ALA A 339 -24.41 -6.39 6.49
N TYR A 340 -23.19 -6.57 5.98
CA TYR A 340 -22.61 -5.72 4.93
C TYR A 340 -22.65 -6.36 3.54
N GLU A 341 -23.07 -7.62 3.41
CA GLU A 341 -23.00 -8.38 2.15
C GLU A 341 -23.72 -7.67 1.00
N ARG A 342 -24.99 -7.26 1.22
CA ARG A 342 -25.80 -6.61 0.18
C ARG A 342 -25.23 -5.26 -0.26
N GLU A 343 -24.75 -4.46 0.69
CA GLU A 343 -24.17 -3.15 0.37
C GLU A 343 -22.85 -3.30 -0.38
N LEU A 344 -21.97 -4.20 0.09
CA LEU A 344 -20.69 -4.48 -0.56
C LEU A 344 -20.85 -5.05 -1.98
N GLN A 345 -21.83 -5.93 -2.21
CA GLN A 345 -22.11 -6.46 -3.56
C GLN A 345 -22.53 -5.36 -4.55
N ARG A 346 -23.25 -4.33 -4.09
CA ARG A 346 -23.66 -3.20 -4.94
C ARG A 346 -22.50 -2.23 -5.18
N LEU A 347 -21.72 -1.93 -4.14
CA LEU A 347 -20.55 -1.05 -4.24
C LEU A 347 -19.49 -1.69 -5.14
N PHE A 348 -19.18 -2.96 -4.92
CA PHE A 348 -18.09 -3.68 -5.56
C PHE A 348 -18.59 -5.04 -6.11
N PRO A 349 -19.20 -5.05 -7.31
CA PRO A 349 -19.56 -6.30 -7.97
C PRO A 349 -18.35 -7.24 -8.13
N GLU A 350 -17.18 -6.66 -8.41
CA GLU A 350 -15.89 -7.35 -8.47
C GLU A 350 -15.14 -7.17 -7.14
N LYS A 351 -15.18 -8.19 -6.27
CA LYS A 351 -14.61 -8.11 -4.91
C LYS A 351 -13.10 -7.83 -4.90
N GLU A 352 -12.37 -8.20 -5.95
CA GLU A 352 -10.94 -7.93 -6.07
C GLU A 352 -10.62 -6.46 -6.37
N ALA A 353 -11.59 -5.68 -6.85
CA ALA A 353 -11.41 -4.27 -7.22
C ALA A 353 -11.62 -3.28 -6.06
N VAL A 354 -11.94 -3.76 -4.86
CA VAL A 354 -12.27 -2.90 -3.69
C VAL A 354 -11.15 -1.90 -3.42
N PHE A 355 -9.93 -2.40 -3.16
CA PHE A 355 -8.81 -1.51 -2.88
C PHE A 355 -8.43 -0.68 -4.11
N HIS A 356 -8.56 -1.23 -5.32
CA HIS A 356 -8.28 -0.51 -6.56
C HIS A 356 -9.11 0.78 -6.68
N HIS A 357 -10.42 0.69 -6.48
CA HIS A 357 -11.31 1.85 -6.53
C HIS A 357 -11.09 2.81 -5.37
N LEU A 358 -10.99 2.31 -4.13
CA LEU A 358 -10.81 3.15 -2.95
C LEU A 358 -9.47 3.91 -3.01
N ALA A 359 -8.38 3.24 -3.41
CA ALA A 359 -7.07 3.83 -3.49
C ALA A 359 -6.99 4.92 -4.58
N ARG A 360 -7.58 4.67 -5.75
CA ARG A 360 -7.61 5.64 -6.86
C ARG A 360 -8.53 6.83 -6.59
N TYR A 361 -9.49 6.69 -5.68
CA TYR A 361 -10.35 7.78 -5.22
C TYR A 361 -9.69 8.63 -4.12
N LEU A 362 -9.03 7.98 -3.14
CA LEU A 362 -8.48 8.67 -1.96
C LEU A 362 -7.08 9.24 -2.19
N PHE A 363 -6.17 8.44 -2.76
CA PHE A 363 -4.74 8.69 -2.61
C PHE A 363 -4.20 9.40 -3.83
N HIS A 364 -4.30 10.72 -3.91
CA HIS A 364 -3.65 11.49 -4.96
C HIS A 364 -2.37 12.14 -4.41
N PRO A 365 -1.18 11.83 -4.94
CA PRO A 365 0.06 12.43 -4.46
C PRO A 365 0.03 13.96 -4.56
N SER A 366 0.53 14.64 -3.53
CA SER A 366 0.72 16.10 -3.59
C SER A 366 1.63 16.50 -4.75
N ASN A 367 1.62 17.77 -5.14
CA ASN A 367 2.46 18.26 -6.23
C ASN A 367 3.97 18.02 -5.98
N ASP A 368 4.42 18.03 -4.72
CA ASP A 368 5.81 17.71 -4.35
C ASP A 368 6.17 16.27 -4.74
N VAL A 369 5.33 15.31 -4.34
CA VAL A 369 5.53 13.88 -4.64
C VAL A 369 5.31 13.62 -6.13
N TRP A 370 4.28 14.23 -6.71
CA TRP A 370 3.95 14.10 -8.13
C TRP A 370 5.08 14.61 -9.02
N GLY A 371 5.80 15.65 -8.60
CA GLY A 371 6.98 16.14 -9.30
C GLY A 371 8.08 15.07 -9.38
N ILE A 372 8.29 14.30 -8.31
CA ILE A 372 9.25 13.18 -8.30
C ILE A 372 8.79 12.09 -9.28
N VAL A 373 7.52 11.68 -9.18
CA VAL A 373 6.91 10.65 -10.02
C VAL A 373 7.02 11.01 -11.51
N ARG A 374 6.56 12.21 -11.89
CA ARG A 374 6.56 12.68 -13.27
C ARG A 374 7.97 12.71 -13.85
N ARG A 375 8.92 13.38 -13.18
CA ARG A 375 10.29 13.54 -13.69
C ARG A 375 10.95 12.19 -13.91
N TYR A 376 10.78 11.25 -12.98
CA TYR A 376 11.37 9.94 -13.12
C TYR A 376 10.72 9.12 -14.24
N TYR A 377 9.39 9.13 -14.33
CA TYR A 377 8.70 8.42 -15.40
C TYR A 377 9.08 8.96 -16.78
N GLU A 378 9.06 10.28 -16.97
CA GLU A 378 9.40 10.92 -18.23
C GLU A 378 10.86 10.63 -18.65
N ALA A 379 11.79 10.65 -17.71
CA ALA A 379 13.22 10.44 -17.99
C ALA A 379 13.58 8.97 -18.25
N TYR A 380 12.95 8.01 -17.56
CA TYR A 380 13.43 6.62 -17.52
C TYR A 380 12.42 5.59 -18.01
N LEU A 381 11.12 5.87 -18.00
CA LEU A 381 10.09 4.86 -18.27
C LEU A 381 9.19 5.18 -19.46
N ALA A 382 9.07 6.45 -19.87
CA ALA A 382 8.10 6.87 -20.88
C ALA A 382 8.35 6.27 -22.27
N ARG A 383 9.62 6.00 -22.61
CA ARG A 383 10.01 5.52 -23.95
C ARG A 383 9.94 3.99 -24.12
N ALA A 384 9.73 3.26 -23.03
CA ALA A 384 9.68 1.80 -23.02
C ALA A 384 8.41 1.29 -23.73
N ASP A 385 8.58 0.24 -24.52
CA ASP A 385 7.46 -0.51 -25.11
C ASP A 385 6.80 -1.42 -24.06
N GLU A 386 7.59 -1.93 -23.10
CA GLU A 386 7.12 -2.70 -21.94
C GLU A 386 7.80 -2.24 -20.64
N ARG A 387 7.03 -2.19 -19.55
CA ARG A 387 7.52 -1.79 -18.22
C ARG A 387 7.30 -2.91 -17.21
N VAL A 388 8.37 -3.41 -16.61
CA VAL A 388 8.32 -4.47 -15.59
C VAL A 388 8.73 -3.89 -14.24
N GLY A 389 7.84 -3.93 -13.26
CA GLY A 389 8.10 -3.47 -11.89
C GLY A 389 8.55 -4.63 -11.01
N LEU A 390 9.71 -4.51 -10.37
CA LEU A 390 10.27 -5.47 -9.42
C LEU A 390 10.33 -4.85 -8.03
N GLN A 391 9.33 -5.14 -7.21
CA GLN A 391 9.26 -4.71 -5.81
C GLN A 391 9.92 -5.76 -4.91
N VAL A 392 11.14 -5.45 -4.44
CA VAL A 392 11.94 -6.34 -3.61
C VAL A 392 12.00 -5.82 -2.18
N ARG A 393 11.45 -6.60 -1.23
CA ARG A 393 11.48 -6.31 0.21
C ARG A 393 12.15 -7.46 0.95
N VAL A 394 13.24 -7.15 1.64
CA VAL A 394 13.86 -8.03 2.64
C VAL A 394 13.51 -7.48 4.02
N PHE A 395 12.86 -8.28 4.87
CA PHE A 395 12.46 -7.86 6.21
C PHE A 395 13.61 -8.13 7.20
N PRO A 396 14.03 -7.15 8.02
CA PRO A 396 15.09 -7.36 9.01
C PRO A 396 14.77 -8.48 10.01
N GLU A 397 13.50 -8.63 10.37
CA GLU A 397 13.01 -9.64 11.33
C GLU A 397 12.99 -11.05 10.73
N MET A 398 13.00 -11.13 9.39
CA MET A 398 12.94 -12.39 8.63
C MET A 398 13.85 -12.27 7.40
N PRO A 399 15.18 -12.19 7.61
CA PRO A 399 16.13 -11.87 6.56
C PRO A 399 16.19 -13.01 5.54
N VAL A 400 16.40 -12.62 4.28
CA VAL A 400 16.64 -13.56 3.17
C VAL A 400 17.99 -13.20 2.59
N GLN A 401 18.87 -14.21 2.46
CA GLN A 401 20.18 -14.03 1.83
C GLN A 401 20.00 -13.54 0.39
N PHE A 402 20.90 -12.65 -0.05
CA PHE A 402 20.83 -12.02 -1.36
C PHE A 402 20.68 -13.05 -2.49
N ASP A 403 21.54 -14.06 -2.55
CA ASP A 403 21.53 -15.07 -3.62
C ASP A 403 20.24 -15.90 -3.65
N ASN A 404 19.61 -16.12 -2.49
CA ASN A 404 18.35 -16.85 -2.41
C ASN A 404 17.20 -16.03 -3.01
N MET A 405 17.12 -14.74 -2.67
CA MET A 405 16.11 -13.83 -3.21
C MET A 405 16.36 -13.57 -4.70
N TYR A 406 17.60 -13.26 -5.09
CA TYR A 406 17.97 -13.04 -6.48
C TYR A 406 17.71 -14.28 -7.35
N GLY A 407 18.12 -15.46 -6.89
CA GLY A 407 17.84 -16.72 -7.58
C GLY A 407 16.35 -17.00 -7.74
N GLN A 408 15.52 -16.55 -6.78
CA GLN A 408 14.06 -16.63 -6.92
C GLN A 408 13.50 -15.64 -7.94
N ILE A 409 14.00 -14.40 -7.96
CA ILE A 409 13.63 -13.41 -8.98
C ILE A 409 13.91 -13.96 -10.38
N VAL A 410 15.11 -14.53 -10.60
CA VAL A 410 15.49 -15.15 -11.87
C VAL A 410 14.55 -16.29 -12.23
N ARG A 411 14.36 -17.27 -11.34
CA ARG A 411 13.47 -18.41 -11.61
C ARG A 411 12.02 -18.00 -11.88
N CYS A 412 11.48 -17.06 -11.12
CA CYS A 412 10.15 -16.50 -11.36
C CYS A 412 10.09 -15.86 -12.76
N SER A 413 11.12 -15.09 -13.11
CA SER A 413 11.19 -14.40 -14.39
C SER A 413 11.31 -15.34 -15.58
N GLU A 414 12.09 -16.41 -15.46
CA GLU A 414 12.26 -17.42 -16.50
C GLU A 414 10.98 -18.22 -16.76
N GLN A 415 10.25 -18.57 -15.69
CA GLN A 415 9.03 -19.37 -15.79
C GLN A 415 7.85 -18.58 -16.35
N GLU A 416 7.72 -17.32 -15.93
CA GLU A 416 6.59 -16.47 -16.26
C GLU A 416 6.90 -15.53 -17.44
N GLY A 417 8.11 -15.58 -17.98
CA GLY A 417 8.59 -14.71 -19.05
C GLY A 417 8.54 -13.23 -18.66
N LEU A 418 8.86 -12.89 -17.40
CA LEU A 418 8.80 -11.51 -16.89
C LEU A 418 9.97 -10.65 -17.36
N LEU A 419 11.14 -11.25 -17.48
CA LEU A 419 12.37 -10.58 -17.92
C LEU A 419 12.91 -11.27 -19.17
N PRO A 420 13.46 -10.53 -20.15
CA PRO A 420 13.99 -11.13 -21.37
C PRO A 420 15.13 -12.10 -21.08
N LYS A 421 15.15 -13.24 -21.78
CA LYS A 421 16.23 -14.23 -21.64
C LYS A 421 17.51 -13.71 -22.29
N VAL A 422 18.65 -14.09 -21.73
CA VAL A 422 19.99 -13.74 -22.23
C VAL A 422 20.65 -14.95 -22.89
N VAL A 423 21.45 -14.71 -23.93
CA VAL A 423 22.18 -15.77 -24.63
C VAL A 423 23.19 -16.41 -23.68
N ARG A 424 23.02 -17.70 -23.38
CA ARG A 424 23.96 -18.47 -22.57
C ARG A 424 25.23 -18.75 -23.37
N LYS A 425 26.38 -18.31 -22.85
CA LYS A 425 27.69 -18.79 -23.32
C LYS A 425 27.99 -20.13 -22.67
N ASP A 426 27.22 -21.16 -22.99
CA ASP A 426 27.64 -22.51 -22.65
C ASP A 426 28.81 -22.86 -23.59
N GLY A 427 29.94 -23.24 -22.99
CA GLY A 427 31.24 -23.35 -23.65
C GLY A 427 31.36 -24.49 -24.65
N GLU A 428 30.72 -24.35 -25.80
CA GLU A 428 31.13 -24.97 -27.06
C GLU A 428 30.88 -23.95 -28.18
N ALA A 429 31.98 -23.53 -28.81
CA ALA A 429 31.99 -22.59 -29.91
C ALA A 429 31.30 -23.20 -31.14
N ASN A 430 29.98 -23.09 -31.22
CA ASN A 430 29.31 -23.08 -32.52
C ASN A 430 29.13 -21.61 -32.91
N HIS A 431 30.08 -21.15 -33.73
CA HIS A 431 30.01 -19.90 -34.48
C HIS A 431 28.76 -19.88 -35.37
N SER A 432 27.61 -19.59 -34.77
CA SER A 432 26.50 -18.98 -35.47
C SER A 432 26.56 -17.51 -35.09
N SER A 433 26.94 -16.67 -36.06
CA SER A 433 26.86 -15.23 -35.94
C SER A 433 25.51 -14.83 -35.32
N PRO A 434 25.44 -13.82 -34.44
CA PRO A 434 24.15 -13.31 -34.01
C PRO A 434 23.38 -12.97 -35.29
N ALA A 435 22.25 -13.62 -35.50
CA ALA A 435 21.39 -13.37 -36.64
C ALA A 435 21.10 -11.86 -36.62
N VAL A 436 21.67 -11.15 -37.60
CA VAL A 436 21.39 -9.73 -37.80
C VAL A 436 19.89 -9.62 -37.97
N ALA A 437 19.23 -9.05 -36.98
CA ALA A 437 17.78 -8.84 -37.00
C ALA A 437 17.45 -8.06 -38.29
N PRO A 438 16.38 -8.43 -39.02
CA PRO A 438 16.01 -7.74 -40.24
C PRO A 438 15.81 -6.24 -39.95
N GLU A 439 16.46 -5.39 -40.75
CA GLU A 439 16.60 -3.92 -40.65
C GLU A 439 15.29 -3.10 -40.70
N SER A 440 14.11 -3.69 -40.43
CA SER A 440 12.81 -3.03 -40.62
C SER A 440 11.84 -3.10 -39.45
N SER A 441 12.15 -3.79 -38.35
CA SER A 441 11.34 -3.72 -37.12
C SER A 441 12.05 -2.90 -36.05
N ARG A 442 11.44 -1.80 -35.60
CA ARG A 442 11.87 -1.06 -34.40
C ARG A 442 12.15 -2.05 -33.27
N THR A 443 13.39 -2.06 -32.76
CA THR A 443 13.79 -2.94 -31.67
C THR A 443 13.00 -2.60 -30.40
N LYS A 444 12.32 -3.60 -29.83
CA LYS A 444 11.55 -3.47 -28.59
C LYS A 444 12.45 -3.04 -27.43
N VAL A 445 11.98 -2.11 -26.61
CA VAL A 445 12.64 -1.66 -25.37
C VAL A 445 11.81 -2.06 -24.16
N THR A 446 12.41 -2.83 -23.25
CA THR A 446 11.82 -3.24 -21.98
C THR A 446 12.52 -2.51 -20.83
N SER A 447 11.79 -1.68 -20.08
CA SER A 447 12.32 -1.00 -18.88
C SER A 447 11.94 -1.77 -17.62
N VAL A 448 12.95 -2.14 -16.83
CA VAL A 448 12.81 -2.84 -15.54
C VAL A 448 13.00 -1.84 -14.41
N LEU A 449 11.93 -1.57 -13.68
CA LEU A 449 11.94 -0.69 -12.50
C LEU A 449 12.14 -1.53 -11.23
N VAL A 450 13.29 -1.41 -10.59
CA VAL A 450 13.60 -2.07 -9.32
C VAL A 450 13.35 -1.10 -8.16
N THR A 451 12.53 -1.51 -7.19
CA THR A 451 12.34 -0.76 -5.93
C THR A 451 12.75 -1.64 -4.76
N SER A 452 13.75 -1.19 -4.01
CA SER A 452 14.37 -1.93 -2.91
C SER A 452 15.12 -0.94 -2.03
N LEU A 453 15.22 -1.22 -0.72
CA LEU A 453 16.12 -0.47 0.16
C LEU A 453 17.59 -0.64 -0.25
N PHE A 454 17.93 -1.76 -0.88
CA PHE A 454 19.28 -2.14 -1.27
C PHE A 454 19.47 -2.03 -2.79
N SER A 455 20.65 -1.57 -3.22
CA SER A 455 21.00 -1.43 -4.64
C SER A 455 21.46 -2.74 -5.29
N ASP A 456 21.84 -3.74 -4.49
CA ASP A 456 22.46 -4.98 -4.96
C ASP A 456 21.62 -5.71 -6.02
N TYR A 457 20.28 -5.68 -5.90
CA TYR A 457 19.38 -6.30 -6.88
C TYR A 457 19.38 -5.56 -8.22
N TYR A 458 19.34 -4.23 -8.18
CA TYR A 458 19.44 -3.39 -9.38
C TYR A 458 20.80 -3.59 -10.06
N GLU A 459 21.90 -3.50 -9.30
CA GLU A 459 23.26 -3.64 -9.82
C GLU A 459 23.46 -5.01 -10.46
N ARG A 460 22.97 -6.07 -9.81
CA ARG A 460 23.07 -7.42 -10.36
C ARG A 460 22.27 -7.61 -11.65
N ILE A 461 21.01 -7.17 -11.70
CA ILE A 461 20.16 -7.32 -12.89
C ILE A 461 20.72 -6.46 -14.04
N GLN A 462 21.12 -5.22 -13.76
CA GLN A 462 21.75 -4.35 -14.75
C GLN A 462 23.03 -4.97 -15.31
N GLY A 463 23.90 -5.51 -14.44
CA GLY A 463 25.15 -6.14 -14.86
C GLY A 463 24.93 -7.32 -15.82
N VAL A 464 23.87 -8.12 -15.59
CA VAL A 464 23.52 -9.24 -16.48
C VAL A 464 23.16 -8.75 -17.88
N TYR A 465 22.25 -7.78 -18.00
CA TYR A 465 21.83 -7.24 -19.30
C TYR A 465 22.89 -6.37 -19.99
N TYR A 466 23.79 -5.77 -19.22
CA TYR A 466 24.93 -5.05 -19.78
C TYR A 466 25.96 -6.01 -20.41
N ALA A 467 26.21 -7.17 -19.77
CA ALA A 467 27.24 -8.10 -20.21
C ALA A 467 26.77 -9.12 -21.27
N ASN A 468 25.46 -9.32 -21.42
CA ASN A 468 24.91 -10.39 -22.26
C ASN A 468 23.79 -9.86 -23.17
N PRO A 469 23.82 -10.16 -24.49
CA PRO A 469 22.72 -9.84 -25.37
C PRO A 469 21.48 -10.69 -25.03
N THR A 470 20.30 -10.14 -25.28
CA THR A 470 19.03 -10.87 -25.17
C THR A 470 18.86 -11.85 -26.32
N GLU A 471 18.20 -12.98 -26.07
CA GLU A 471 17.92 -13.99 -27.11
C GLU A 471 17.01 -13.44 -28.23
N THR A 472 16.12 -12.50 -27.89
CA THR A 472 15.17 -11.86 -28.80
C THR A 472 15.73 -10.63 -29.49
N GLY A 473 16.93 -10.17 -29.10
CA GLY A 473 17.52 -8.90 -29.57
C GLY A 473 16.85 -7.65 -29.00
N GLU A 474 15.90 -7.75 -28.06
CA GLU A 474 15.29 -6.60 -27.40
C GLU A 474 16.26 -5.89 -26.44
N TYR A 475 16.13 -4.57 -26.32
CA TYR A 475 16.93 -3.78 -25.37
C TYR A 475 16.29 -3.82 -23.99
N VAL A 476 17.12 -3.96 -22.96
CA VAL A 476 16.67 -3.94 -21.55
C VAL A 476 17.35 -2.80 -20.81
N GLU A 477 16.55 -1.88 -20.29
CA GLU A 477 17.02 -0.80 -19.43
C GLU A 477 16.58 -1.08 -18.00
N VAL A 478 17.52 -1.07 -17.05
CA VAL A 478 17.23 -1.35 -15.64
C VAL A 478 17.41 -0.05 -14.87
N HIS A 479 16.45 0.28 -14.00
CA HIS A 479 16.43 1.53 -13.25
C HIS A 479 16.02 1.31 -11.79
N GLN A 480 16.62 2.07 -10.87
CA GLN A 480 16.24 2.12 -9.46
C GLN A 480 16.13 3.58 -9.00
N PRO A 481 14.95 4.04 -8.53
CA PRO A 481 14.76 5.44 -8.12
C PRO A 481 15.59 5.84 -6.90
N SER A 482 15.59 4.99 -5.87
CA SER A 482 16.36 5.20 -4.64
C SER A 482 16.82 3.88 -4.00
N HIS A 483 17.74 3.99 -3.04
CA HIS A 483 18.30 2.88 -2.27
C HIS A 483 18.58 3.33 -0.82
N GLU A 484 17.51 3.66 -0.09
CA GLU A 484 17.58 4.32 1.23
C GLU A 484 18.25 3.48 2.34
N ARG A 485 18.56 2.19 2.10
CA ARG A 485 19.12 1.18 3.02
C ARG A 485 18.25 0.83 4.21
N GLU A 486 17.62 1.83 4.82
CA GLU A 486 16.82 1.72 6.03
C GLU A 486 15.44 2.35 5.82
N GLN A 487 14.44 1.78 6.48
CA GLN A 487 13.11 2.38 6.52
C GLN A 487 13.07 3.48 7.58
N ARG A 488 12.78 4.72 7.18
CA ARG A 488 12.73 5.90 8.06
C ARG A 488 11.34 6.51 8.05
N THR A 489 10.38 5.78 8.63
CA THR A 489 8.95 6.15 8.58
C THR A 489 8.66 7.53 9.18
N GLU A 490 9.44 7.97 10.16
CA GLU A 490 9.29 9.28 10.81
C GLU A 490 9.84 10.45 9.95
N ALA A 491 10.51 10.17 8.83
CA ALA A 491 11.07 11.19 7.96
C ALA A 491 10.14 11.47 6.78
N ARG A 492 9.55 12.68 6.73
CA ARG A 492 8.67 13.12 5.64
C ARG A 492 9.28 12.91 4.25
N GLY A 493 10.54 13.31 4.05
CA GLY A 493 11.23 13.16 2.77
C GLY A 493 11.39 11.69 2.35
N HIS A 494 11.59 10.78 3.30
CA HIS A 494 11.64 9.34 3.02
C HIS A 494 10.27 8.83 2.54
N ASN A 495 9.18 9.24 3.22
CA ASN A 495 7.82 8.86 2.82
C ASN A 495 7.42 9.44 1.46
N GLN A 496 7.87 10.66 1.11
CA GLN A 496 7.65 11.23 -0.22
C GLN A 496 8.29 10.38 -1.33
N ARG A 497 9.53 9.91 -1.13
CA ARG A 497 10.23 9.03 -2.08
C ARG A 497 9.58 7.64 -2.15
N ALA A 498 9.25 7.05 -1.00
CA ALA A 498 8.53 5.79 -0.93
C ALA A 498 7.17 5.85 -1.66
N LEU A 499 6.40 6.93 -1.48
CA LEU A 499 5.15 7.14 -2.20
C LEU A 499 5.37 7.28 -3.71
N ALA A 500 6.42 7.99 -4.12
CA ALA A 500 6.76 8.13 -5.53
C ALA A 500 7.11 6.78 -6.18
N GLU A 501 7.88 5.94 -5.49
CA GLU A 501 8.22 4.58 -5.94
C GLU A 501 6.99 3.67 -6.06
N ILE A 502 6.07 3.70 -5.09
CA ILE A 502 4.78 3.01 -5.16
C ILE A 502 4.02 3.41 -6.44
N TYR A 503 3.99 4.71 -6.73
CA TYR A 503 3.31 5.24 -7.91
C TYR A 503 3.99 4.82 -9.21
N LEU A 504 5.32 4.88 -9.28
CA LEU A 504 6.10 4.43 -10.44
C LEU A 504 5.88 2.94 -10.71
N LEU A 505 5.89 2.09 -9.68
CA LEU A 505 5.54 0.67 -9.82
C LEU A 505 4.12 0.49 -10.36
N SER A 506 3.16 1.32 -9.89
CA SER A 506 1.77 1.23 -10.34
C SER A 506 1.57 1.62 -11.82
N PHE A 507 2.61 2.14 -12.48
CA PHE A 507 2.63 2.45 -13.91
C PHE A 507 3.30 1.35 -14.75
N CYS A 508 3.84 0.31 -14.10
CA CYS A 508 4.38 -0.85 -14.80
C CYS A 508 3.25 -1.74 -15.34
N ASP A 509 3.53 -2.38 -16.47
CA ASP A 509 2.59 -3.27 -17.15
C ASP A 509 2.47 -4.62 -16.44
N ARG A 510 3.58 -5.07 -15.87
CA ARG A 510 3.71 -6.31 -15.08
C ARG A 510 4.42 -5.98 -13.78
N ILE A 511 3.94 -6.53 -12.67
CA ILE A 511 4.48 -6.23 -11.34
C ILE A 511 4.81 -7.53 -10.62
N VAL A 512 6.05 -7.62 -10.16
CA VAL A 512 6.52 -8.64 -9.22
C VAL A 512 6.60 -7.99 -7.84
N THR A 513 6.07 -8.65 -6.82
CA THR A 513 6.08 -8.16 -5.44
C THR A 513 6.68 -9.18 -4.49
N SER A 514 7.22 -8.70 -3.37
CA SER A 514 7.67 -9.59 -2.30
C SER A 514 6.52 -9.95 -1.37
N ALA A 515 6.39 -11.22 -1.00
CA ALA A 515 5.34 -11.68 -0.10
C ALA A 515 5.31 -10.87 1.21
N VAL A 516 4.11 -10.57 1.72
CA VAL A 516 3.87 -9.78 2.95
C VAL A 516 4.20 -8.29 2.83
N SER A 517 4.79 -7.83 1.72
CA SER A 517 5.11 -6.42 1.50
C SER A 517 3.87 -5.60 1.18
N THR A 518 3.38 -4.83 2.16
CA THR A 518 2.26 -3.90 1.93
C THR A 518 2.59 -2.80 0.92
N PHE A 519 3.87 -2.43 0.77
CA PHE A 519 4.34 -1.56 -0.30
C PHE A 519 3.98 -2.11 -1.68
N GLY A 520 4.20 -3.42 -1.89
CA GLY A 520 3.79 -4.12 -3.11
C GLY A 520 2.27 -4.13 -3.27
N TYR A 521 1.53 -4.40 -2.18
CA TYR A 521 0.06 -4.43 -2.20
C TYR A 521 -0.56 -3.12 -2.69
N ILE A 522 -0.02 -1.98 -2.22
CA ILE A 522 -0.48 -0.68 -2.68
C ILE A 522 -0.19 -0.50 -4.17
N ALA A 523 1.02 -0.81 -4.63
CA ALA A 523 1.43 -0.59 -6.01
C ALA A 523 0.55 -1.37 -7.00
N HIS A 524 0.38 -2.68 -6.80
CA HIS A 524 -0.45 -3.49 -7.71
C HIS A 524 -1.94 -3.21 -7.53
N GLY A 525 -2.38 -2.80 -6.33
CA GLY A 525 -3.74 -2.33 -6.08
C GLY A 525 -4.08 -1.06 -6.86
N LEU A 526 -3.18 -0.06 -6.89
CA LEU A 526 -3.33 1.15 -7.70
C LEU A 526 -3.33 0.83 -9.20
N ALA A 527 -2.46 -0.08 -9.64
CA ALA A 527 -2.40 -0.53 -11.04
C ALA A 527 -3.66 -1.31 -11.47
N GLY A 528 -4.30 -2.02 -10.54
CA GLY A 528 -5.41 -2.92 -10.86
C GLY A 528 -4.91 -4.15 -11.63
N VAL A 529 -3.77 -4.71 -11.20
CA VAL A 529 -3.17 -5.90 -11.81
C VAL A 529 -2.94 -6.98 -10.75
N HIS A 530 -3.02 -8.24 -11.18
CA HIS A 530 -2.57 -9.38 -10.38
C HIS A 530 -1.04 -9.46 -10.44
N PRO A 531 -0.34 -9.38 -9.30
CA PRO A 531 1.12 -9.44 -9.30
C PRO A 531 1.61 -10.89 -9.32
N TRP A 532 2.84 -11.09 -9.75
CA TRP A 532 3.62 -12.28 -9.38
C TRP A 532 4.21 -12.07 -8.00
N VAL A 533 4.10 -13.05 -7.11
CA VAL A 533 4.48 -12.87 -5.70
C VAL A 533 5.69 -13.75 -5.37
N LEU A 534 6.82 -13.11 -5.10
CA LEU A 534 8.02 -13.77 -4.59
C LEU A 534 7.74 -14.26 -3.17
N LEU A 535 7.46 -15.55 -3.05
CA LEU A 535 7.31 -16.25 -1.77
C LEU A 535 8.62 -16.25 -0.99
N ARG A 536 8.60 -16.38 0.33
CA ARG A 536 9.86 -16.46 1.08
C ARG A 536 10.60 -17.78 0.77
N PRO A 537 11.90 -17.76 0.45
CA PRO A 537 12.73 -18.97 0.38
C PRO A 537 12.94 -19.66 1.74
N PRO A 538 13.05 -21.00 1.79
CA PRO A 538 12.85 -21.93 0.67
C PRO A 538 11.36 -22.11 0.39
N SER A 539 10.94 -21.89 -0.85
CA SER A 539 9.58 -22.15 -1.32
C SER A 539 9.64 -23.08 -2.53
N PRO A 540 8.80 -24.12 -2.61
CA PRO A 540 8.74 -25.00 -3.78
C PRO A 540 8.16 -24.29 -5.01
N LYS A 541 7.40 -23.21 -4.81
CA LYS A 541 6.93 -22.32 -5.87
C LYS A 541 7.83 -21.10 -5.97
N THR A 542 8.12 -20.66 -7.18
CA THR A 542 9.01 -19.54 -7.54
C THR A 542 8.30 -18.20 -7.38
N CYS A 543 7.10 -18.14 -7.93
CA CYS A 543 6.02 -17.19 -7.78
C CYS A 543 4.75 -17.89 -8.34
#